data_AF-A0A7Y2Z377-F1
#
_entry.id   AF-A0A7Y2Z377-F1
#
_cell.length_a   1.000
_cell.length_b   1.000
_cell.length_c   1.000
_cell.angle_alpha   90.00
_cell.angle_beta   90.00
_cell.angle_gamma   90.00
#
_symmetry.space_group_name_H-M   'P 1'
#
loop_
_entity.id
_entity.type
_entity.pdbx_description
1 polymer ?
#
loop_
_entity_poly.entity_id
_entity_poly.type
_entity_poly.pdbx_seq_one_letter_code
_entity_poly.pdbx_strand_id
1 'polypeptide(L)'
;MNKALIFLLLLGSGFYGCGQDLSVSMDYKVVYEIPAPMRNSADTISISFDTEGKYLYSDAKLLGDDLGRSVFKNPNTDLSPAESSFVLDTKNMEVYFDYSLNRNSIFFKMDIESLIPADEDPFEGNVEIIMEKTEYDVEIAGSSYPSFLLYPDNEPEEPLTLAIDTSRPVDNSIVLNAFIQLMLRKTDSKGSMSINIPKGLILGIYTANSIMMEAISVENVATTINISHQFTINE
;
A
#
# COMPACT_ATOMS: atom_id res chain seq x y z
N MET A 1 -16.12 8.82 -49.86
CA MET A 1 -16.44 8.69 -48.42
C MET A 1 -17.79 9.36 -48.17
N ASN A 2 -18.77 8.62 -47.68
CA ASN A 2 -20.16 9.07 -47.62
C ASN A 2 -20.31 10.15 -46.53
N LYS A 3 -20.66 11.39 -46.90
CA LYS A 3 -20.76 12.53 -45.96
C LYS A 3 -21.77 12.28 -44.81
N ALA A 4 -22.74 11.39 -45.04
CA ALA A 4 -23.68 10.93 -44.03
C ALA A 4 -23.04 10.07 -42.91
N LEU A 5 -21.95 9.35 -43.20
CA LEU A 5 -21.27 8.50 -42.22
C LEU A 5 -20.45 9.34 -41.22
N ILE A 6 -19.88 10.46 -41.68
CA ILE A 6 -19.17 11.44 -40.83
C ILE A 6 -20.15 12.17 -39.91
N PHE A 7 -21.34 12.48 -40.41
CA PHE A 7 -22.40 13.14 -39.61
C PHE A 7 -22.98 12.21 -38.54
N LEU A 8 -23.07 10.89 -38.80
CA LEU A 8 -23.50 9.90 -37.81
C LEU A 8 -22.45 9.65 -36.71
N LEU A 9 -21.16 9.78 -37.04
CA LEU A 9 -20.04 9.72 -36.08
C LEU A 9 -19.98 10.95 -35.16
N LEU A 10 -20.42 12.12 -35.65
CA LEU A 10 -20.50 13.37 -34.88
C LEU A 10 -21.75 13.46 -33.98
N LEU A 11 -22.82 12.72 -34.26
CA LEU A 11 -24.05 12.70 -33.44
C LEU A 11 -24.03 11.62 -32.35
N GLY A 12 -22.95 10.84 -32.26
CA GLY A 12 -22.74 9.81 -31.25
C GLY A 12 -21.92 10.27 -30.03
N SER A 13 -21.63 11.57 -29.88
CA SER A 13 -21.01 12.12 -28.67
C SER A 13 -22.02 12.16 -27.53
N GLY A 14 -22.25 10.97 -26.95
CA GLY A 14 -22.92 10.84 -25.66
C GLY A 14 -22.18 11.64 -24.59
N PHE A 15 -22.92 12.12 -23.59
CA PHE A 15 -22.36 12.71 -22.39
C PHE A 15 -21.46 11.68 -21.69
N TYR A 16 -20.15 11.79 -21.84
CA TYR A 16 -19.18 11.01 -21.08
C TYR A 16 -18.64 11.87 -19.94
N GLY A 17 -19.35 11.87 -18.82
CA GLY A 17 -18.80 12.31 -17.55
C GLY A 17 -18.09 11.13 -16.89
N CYS A 18 -16.77 11.22 -16.69
CA CYS A 18 -16.07 10.34 -15.78
C CYS A 18 -15.91 11.10 -14.45
N GLY A 19 -16.81 10.84 -13.51
CA GLY A 19 -16.71 11.29 -12.13
C GLY A 19 -16.24 10.12 -11.27
N GLN A 20 -15.21 10.34 -10.46
CA GLN A 20 -14.78 9.38 -9.45
C GLN A 20 -14.89 10.06 -8.09
N ASP A 21 -15.86 9.62 -7.30
CA ASP A 21 -16.00 10.01 -5.91
C ASP A 21 -15.69 8.79 -5.03
N LEU A 22 -14.68 8.92 -4.17
CA LEU A 22 -14.31 7.94 -3.18
C LEU A 22 -14.25 8.63 -1.81
N SER A 23 -14.95 8.06 -0.82
CA SER A 23 -14.83 8.46 0.57
C SER A 23 -14.33 7.26 1.37
N VAL A 24 -13.20 7.43 2.05
CA VAL A 24 -12.54 6.40 2.85
C VAL A 24 -12.42 6.89 4.27
N SER A 25 -12.76 6.04 5.24
CA SER A 25 -12.54 6.30 6.66
C SER A 25 -11.42 5.40 7.17
N MET A 26 -10.43 6.00 7.84
CA MET A 26 -9.35 5.31 8.53
C MET A 26 -9.59 5.38 10.03
N ASP A 27 -9.30 4.30 10.72
CA ASP A 27 -9.53 4.14 12.16
C ASP A 27 -8.24 4.35 12.97
N TYR A 28 -7.11 3.99 12.38
CA TYR A 28 -5.81 4.02 13.04
C TYR A 28 -4.76 4.66 12.15
N LYS A 29 -3.80 5.35 12.76
CA LYS A 29 -2.57 5.80 12.13
C LYS A 29 -1.38 5.20 12.89
N VAL A 30 -0.48 4.55 12.18
CA VAL A 30 0.77 4.02 12.72
C VAL A 30 1.93 4.73 12.05
N VAL A 31 2.88 5.19 12.84
CA VAL A 31 4.17 5.69 12.33
C VAL A 31 5.20 4.61 12.57
N TYR A 32 5.76 4.10 11.49
CA TYR A 32 6.82 3.10 11.52
C TYR A 32 8.18 3.74 11.32
N GLU A 33 9.18 3.18 11.99
CA GLU A 33 10.59 3.37 11.71
C GLU A 33 11.13 2.15 10.96
N ILE A 34 11.83 2.39 9.86
CA ILE A 34 12.45 1.38 9.01
C ILE A 34 13.97 1.63 9.05
N PRO A 35 14.76 0.72 9.66
CA PRO A 35 16.20 0.87 9.69
C PRO A 35 16.81 0.89 8.27
N ALA A 36 17.76 1.80 8.04
CA ALA A 36 18.52 1.91 6.79
C ALA A 36 20.03 1.74 7.09
N PRO A 37 20.51 0.50 7.30
CA PRO A 37 21.89 0.24 7.75
C PRO A 37 22.95 0.80 6.81
N MET A 38 22.71 0.75 5.49
CA MET A 38 23.65 1.28 4.49
C MET A 38 23.88 2.80 4.62
N ARG A 39 22.94 3.52 5.23
CA ARG A 39 22.99 4.97 5.44
C ARG A 39 23.27 5.37 6.89
N ASN A 40 23.39 4.40 7.81
CA ASN A 40 23.43 4.63 9.26
C ASN A 40 22.30 5.57 9.73
N SER A 41 21.09 5.37 9.19
CA SER A 41 19.90 6.18 9.50
C SER A 41 18.68 5.28 9.63
N ALA A 42 17.53 5.88 9.93
CA ALA A 42 16.24 5.23 9.80
C ALA A 42 15.29 6.14 9.02
N ASP A 43 14.42 5.53 8.21
CA ASP A 43 13.34 6.23 7.52
C ASP A 43 12.05 6.08 8.33
N THR A 44 11.15 7.04 8.21
CA THR A 44 9.82 6.94 8.83
C THR A 44 8.72 6.95 7.79
N ILE A 45 7.71 6.12 8.00
CA ILE A 45 6.52 6.06 7.15
C ILE A 45 5.27 6.08 8.04
N SER A 46 4.32 6.94 7.70
CA SER A 46 2.99 6.93 8.31
C SER A 46 2.05 6.11 7.44
N ILE A 47 1.35 5.15 8.05
CA ILE A 47 0.31 4.37 7.39
C ILE A 47 -0.96 4.46 8.23
N SER A 48 -2.05 4.87 7.61
CA SER A 48 -3.38 4.79 8.19
C SER A 48 -4.13 3.56 7.67
N PHE A 49 -4.88 2.93 8.56
CA PHE A 49 -5.57 1.67 8.33
C PHE A 49 -7.06 1.84 8.62
N ASP A 50 -7.91 1.27 7.78
CA ASP A 50 -9.28 0.94 8.14
C ASP A 50 -9.33 -0.42 8.83
N THR A 51 -10.34 -0.61 9.68
CA THR A 51 -10.54 -1.88 10.41
C THR A 51 -10.82 -3.07 9.50
N GLU A 52 -11.40 -2.87 8.31
CA GLU A 52 -11.66 -3.94 7.35
C GLU A 52 -10.42 -4.32 6.52
N GLY A 53 -9.30 -3.60 6.63
CA GLY A 53 -8.11 -3.82 5.83
C GLY A 53 -8.32 -3.58 4.33
N LYS A 54 -9.39 -2.87 3.97
CA LYS A 54 -9.78 -2.56 2.59
C LYS A 54 -8.94 -1.41 2.01
N TYR A 55 -8.52 -0.49 2.87
CA TYR A 55 -7.79 0.70 2.46
C TYR A 55 -6.58 0.97 3.35
N LEU A 56 -5.46 1.29 2.70
CA LEU A 56 -4.30 1.87 3.36
C LEU A 56 -4.10 3.30 2.86
N TYR A 57 -3.70 4.20 3.75
CA TYR A 57 -3.30 5.55 3.37
C TYR A 57 -1.89 5.88 3.84
N SER A 58 -1.13 6.58 3.00
CA SER A 58 0.14 7.16 3.40
C SER A 58 0.34 8.53 2.77
N ASP A 59 0.96 9.44 3.52
CA ASP A 59 1.46 10.74 3.06
C ASP A 59 2.99 10.72 2.84
N ALA A 60 3.57 9.53 2.72
CA ALA A 60 5.01 9.36 2.63
C ALA A 60 5.58 10.02 1.38
N LYS A 61 6.22 11.17 1.59
CA LYS A 61 6.91 11.96 0.57
C LYS A 61 7.92 11.16 -0.26
N LEU A 62 8.62 10.23 0.39
CA LEU A 62 9.52 9.26 -0.25
C LEU A 62 8.88 8.59 -1.48
N LEU A 63 7.62 8.19 -1.38
CA LEU A 63 6.93 7.47 -2.45
C LEU A 63 6.59 8.40 -3.64
N GLY A 64 6.42 9.71 -3.40
CA GLY A 64 6.05 10.69 -4.43
C GLY A 64 7.23 11.41 -5.06
N ASP A 65 8.36 11.51 -4.37
CA ASP A 65 9.52 12.32 -4.81
C ASP A 65 10.12 11.84 -6.14
N ASP A 66 10.24 10.53 -6.35
CA ASP A 66 10.81 9.96 -7.58
C ASP A 66 9.90 10.21 -8.81
N LEU A 67 8.58 10.13 -8.61
CA LEU A 67 7.63 10.48 -9.64
C LEU A 67 7.68 11.99 -9.93
N GLY A 68 7.76 12.82 -8.90
CA GLY A 68 7.92 14.27 -9.04
C GLY A 68 9.15 14.64 -9.88
N ARG A 69 10.31 14.05 -9.59
CA ARG A 69 11.56 14.27 -10.36
C ARG A 69 11.39 13.87 -11.83
N SER A 70 10.72 12.75 -12.08
CA SER A 70 10.50 12.19 -13.41
C SER A 70 9.55 13.05 -14.25
N VAL A 71 8.44 13.52 -13.66
CA VAL A 71 7.43 14.30 -14.38
C VAL A 71 7.86 15.75 -14.59
N PHE A 72 8.46 16.39 -13.58
CA PHE A 72 8.86 17.80 -13.67
C PHE A 72 10.24 18.04 -14.31
N LYS A 73 10.91 16.97 -14.78
CA LYS A 73 12.13 16.97 -15.62
C LYS A 73 13.27 17.88 -15.14
N ASN A 74 13.42 18.08 -13.84
CA ASN A 74 14.54 18.83 -13.29
C ASN A 74 15.07 18.14 -12.03
N PRO A 75 16.24 17.47 -12.10
CA PRO A 75 16.81 16.73 -10.97
C PRO A 75 17.23 17.64 -9.81
N ASN A 76 17.39 18.96 -10.06
CA ASN A 76 17.72 19.97 -9.07
C ASN A 76 16.47 20.72 -8.56
N THR A 77 15.26 20.19 -8.79
CA THR A 77 14.05 20.81 -8.27
C THR A 77 14.04 20.71 -6.75
N ASP A 78 13.79 21.84 -6.09
CA ASP A 78 13.49 21.85 -4.67
C ASP A 78 12.12 21.19 -4.46
N LEU A 79 12.16 19.96 -3.93
CA LEU A 79 10.97 19.18 -3.61
C LEU A 79 10.48 19.47 -2.20
N SER A 80 11.11 20.38 -1.43
CA SER A 80 10.66 20.69 -0.07
C SER A 80 9.16 21.03 0.06
N PRO A 81 8.50 21.73 -0.88
CA PRO A 81 7.07 22.00 -0.81
C PRO A 81 6.21 20.92 -1.48
N ALA A 82 6.78 19.79 -1.88
CA ALA A 82 6.00 18.69 -2.45
C ALA A 82 5.15 18.01 -1.37
N GLU A 83 3.90 17.71 -1.74
CA GLU A 83 2.97 16.90 -0.96
C GLU A 83 2.57 15.70 -1.81
N SER A 84 2.45 14.54 -1.17
CA SER A 84 2.02 13.30 -1.82
C SER A 84 1.06 12.55 -0.93
N SER A 85 0.00 12.02 -1.50
CA SER A 85 -0.99 11.20 -0.82
C SER A 85 -1.25 9.93 -1.62
N PHE A 86 -1.28 8.80 -0.91
CA PHE A 86 -1.51 7.48 -1.48
C PHE A 86 -2.69 6.85 -0.75
N VAL A 87 -3.67 6.36 -1.49
CA VAL A 87 -4.70 5.44 -0.98
C VAL A 87 -4.62 4.17 -1.80
N LEU A 88 -4.34 3.05 -1.14
CA LEU A 88 -4.41 1.72 -1.73
C LEU A 88 -5.77 1.11 -1.41
N ASP A 89 -6.55 0.75 -2.43
CA ASP A 89 -7.70 -0.15 -2.32
C ASP A 89 -7.19 -1.59 -2.49
N THR A 90 -7.09 -2.33 -1.38
CA THR A 90 -6.52 -3.69 -1.36
C THR A 90 -7.44 -4.72 -2.00
N LYS A 91 -8.74 -4.42 -2.11
CA LYS A 91 -9.71 -5.33 -2.73
C LYS A 91 -9.67 -5.26 -4.25
N ASN A 92 -9.60 -4.03 -4.78
CA ASN A 92 -9.55 -3.80 -6.22
C ASN A 92 -8.12 -3.73 -6.76
N MET A 93 -7.12 -3.68 -5.89
CA MET A 93 -5.71 -3.50 -6.23
C MET A 93 -5.48 -2.20 -7.00
N GLU A 94 -6.18 -1.15 -6.59
CA GLU A 94 -6.09 0.18 -7.19
C GLU A 94 -5.35 1.12 -6.25
N VAL A 95 -4.44 1.92 -6.81
CA VAL A 95 -3.81 3.05 -6.13
C VAL A 95 -4.45 4.35 -6.62
N TYR A 96 -4.86 5.16 -5.65
CA TYR A 96 -5.19 6.56 -5.84
C TYR A 96 -4.00 7.37 -5.34
N PHE A 97 -3.38 8.11 -6.25
CA PHE A 97 -2.20 8.88 -5.95
C PHE A 97 -2.45 10.34 -6.31
N ASP A 98 -2.24 11.22 -5.34
CA ASP A 98 -2.25 12.66 -5.53
C ASP A 98 -0.86 13.21 -5.22
N TYR A 99 -0.34 14.04 -6.13
CA TYR A 99 0.92 14.74 -5.96
C TYR A 99 0.75 16.20 -6.28
N SER A 100 1.27 17.04 -5.42
CA SER A 100 1.35 18.47 -5.67
C SER A 100 2.75 19.01 -5.43
N LEU A 101 3.17 19.93 -6.29
CA LEU A 101 4.41 20.69 -6.16
C LEU A 101 4.16 22.13 -6.63
N ASN A 102 4.16 23.06 -5.68
CA ASN A 102 3.84 24.47 -5.89
C ASN A 102 2.42 24.66 -6.48
N ARG A 103 2.33 24.87 -7.79
CA ARG A 103 1.07 25.07 -8.52
C ARG A 103 0.75 23.91 -9.48
N ASN A 104 1.60 22.90 -9.50
CA ASN A 104 1.39 21.73 -10.32
C ASN A 104 0.76 20.66 -9.43
N SER A 105 -0.35 20.09 -9.88
CA SER A 105 -0.95 18.92 -9.25
C SER A 105 -1.17 17.84 -10.30
N ILE A 106 -1.04 16.60 -9.87
CA ILE A 106 -1.28 15.44 -10.70
C ILE A 106 -2.00 14.41 -9.84
N PHE A 107 -3.10 13.92 -10.37
CA PHE A 107 -3.86 12.83 -9.77
C PHE A 107 -3.85 11.64 -10.72
N PHE A 108 -3.58 10.45 -10.19
CA PHE A 108 -3.70 9.19 -10.89
C PHE A 108 -4.55 8.22 -10.08
N LYS A 109 -5.50 7.58 -10.76
CA LYS A 109 -6.07 6.30 -10.34
C LYS A 109 -5.50 5.24 -11.25
N MET A 110 -4.88 4.21 -10.69
CA MET A 110 -4.27 3.15 -11.47
C MET A 110 -4.36 1.79 -10.80
N ASP A 111 -4.36 0.75 -11.63
CA ASP A 111 -4.10 -0.61 -11.17
C ASP A 111 -2.64 -0.71 -10.70
N ILE A 112 -2.43 -1.20 -9.48
CA ILE A 112 -1.08 -1.38 -8.90
C ILE A 112 -0.24 -2.35 -9.73
N GLU A 113 -0.87 -3.30 -10.44
CA GLU A 113 -0.16 -4.16 -11.37
C GLU A 113 0.51 -3.35 -12.47
N SER A 114 -0.04 -2.21 -12.87
CA SER A 114 0.61 -1.40 -13.90
C SER A 114 1.92 -0.74 -13.42
N LEU A 115 2.17 -0.70 -12.10
CA LEU A 115 3.37 -0.11 -11.49
C LEU A 115 4.48 -1.13 -11.24
N ILE A 116 4.12 -2.39 -10.98
CA ILE A 116 5.09 -3.41 -10.60
C ILE A 116 5.57 -4.15 -11.86
N PRO A 117 6.89 -4.13 -12.15
CA PRO A 117 7.43 -4.88 -13.28
C PRO A 117 7.20 -6.38 -13.08
N ALA A 118 7.05 -7.11 -14.19
CA ALA A 118 7.04 -8.57 -14.12
C ALA A 118 8.43 -9.08 -13.73
N ASP A 119 8.46 -10.15 -12.95
CA ASP A 119 9.65 -10.91 -12.58
C ASP A 119 9.63 -12.25 -13.33
N GLU A 120 10.80 -12.67 -13.80
CA GLU A 120 10.97 -13.86 -14.64
C GLU A 120 11.21 -15.14 -13.82
N ASP A 121 11.23 -15.07 -12.49
CA ASP A 121 11.41 -16.23 -11.61
C ASP A 121 10.06 -16.80 -11.12
N PRO A 122 9.46 -17.79 -11.83
CA PRO A 122 8.16 -18.32 -11.46
C PRO A 122 8.25 -19.24 -10.23
N PHE A 123 7.31 -19.03 -9.32
CA PHE A 123 7.00 -19.95 -8.24
C PHE A 123 5.93 -20.97 -8.67
N GLU A 124 6.29 -22.24 -8.73
CA GLU A 124 5.43 -23.33 -9.23
C GLU A 124 4.84 -24.20 -8.08
N GLY A 125 5.20 -23.95 -6.82
CA GLY A 125 4.79 -24.74 -5.66
C GLY A 125 3.49 -24.27 -4.99
N ASN A 126 3.00 -25.04 -4.02
CA ASN A 126 2.02 -24.53 -3.05
C ASN A 126 2.73 -24.40 -1.72
N VAL A 127 2.75 -23.20 -1.16
CA VAL A 127 3.36 -22.91 0.13
C VAL A 127 2.28 -22.34 1.05
N GLU A 128 2.15 -22.95 2.22
CA GLU A 128 1.35 -22.36 3.30
C GLU A 128 2.28 -21.51 4.17
N ILE A 129 1.93 -20.24 4.36
CA ILE A 129 2.64 -19.42 5.34
C ILE A 129 1.99 -19.68 6.70
N ILE A 130 2.77 -20.32 7.58
CA ILE A 130 2.38 -20.69 8.93
C ILE A 130 2.62 -19.50 9.86
N MET A 131 1.65 -19.27 10.75
CA MET A 131 1.78 -18.33 11.85
C MET A 131 1.58 -19.01 13.20
N GLU A 132 2.55 -18.85 14.09
CA GLU A 132 2.52 -19.44 15.42
C GLU A 132 2.75 -18.39 16.50
N LYS A 133 1.86 -18.35 17.49
CA LYS A 133 2.04 -17.45 18.64
C LYS A 133 3.25 -17.92 19.47
N THR A 134 4.13 -16.98 19.83
CA THR A 134 5.25 -17.28 20.72
C THR A 134 4.84 -17.24 22.19
N GLU A 135 5.74 -17.66 23.08
CA GLU A 135 5.56 -17.56 24.53
C GLU A 135 5.93 -16.18 25.10
N TYR A 136 6.51 -15.29 24.30
CA TYR A 136 6.98 -13.99 24.75
C TYR A 136 6.31 -12.84 24.00
N ASP A 137 6.21 -11.71 24.68
CA ASP A 137 5.76 -10.48 24.07
C ASP A 137 6.95 -9.65 23.59
N VAL A 138 6.72 -8.78 22.62
CA VAL A 138 7.67 -7.77 22.17
C VAL A 138 7.29 -6.43 22.79
N GLU A 139 8.26 -5.73 23.36
CA GLU A 139 8.06 -4.40 23.93
C GLU A 139 8.25 -3.33 22.85
N ILE A 140 7.21 -2.53 22.61
CA ILE A 140 7.21 -1.43 21.64
C ILE A 140 6.68 -0.18 22.35
N ALA A 141 7.47 0.89 22.31
CA ALA A 141 7.13 2.17 22.97
C ALA A 141 6.69 2.02 24.44
N GLY A 142 7.31 1.10 25.18
CA GLY A 142 7.02 0.83 26.61
C GLY A 142 5.74 0.02 26.87
N SER A 143 5.13 -0.55 25.82
CA SER A 143 3.96 -1.43 25.92
C SER A 143 4.31 -2.84 25.40
N SER A 144 3.72 -3.86 26.03
CA SER A 144 3.96 -5.28 25.71
C SER A 144 2.90 -5.79 24.74
N TYR A 145 3.33 -6.39 23.62
CA TYR A 145 2.43 -6.91 22.59
C TYR A 145 2.71 -8.37 22.27
N PRO A 146 1.67 -9.20 22.04
CA PRO A 146 1.87 -10.60 21.68
C PRO A 146 2.66 -10.70 20.37
N SER A 147 3.58 -11.66 20.34
CA SER A 147 4.39 -11.92 19.16
C SER A 147 4.09 -13.26 18.51
N PHE A 148 4.36 -13.34 17.21
CA PHE A 148 4.07 -14.49 16.36
C PHE A 148 5.26 -14.76 15.46
N LEU A 149 5.62 -16.03 15.28
CA LEU A 149 6.51 -16.46 14.21
C LEU A 149 5.70 -16.58 12.92
N LEU A 150 6.32 -16.19 11.82
CA LEU A 150 5.80 -16.28 10.47
C LEU A 150 6.86 -16.95 9.59
N TYR A 151 6.53 -18.09 9.00
CA TYR A 151 7.45 -18.84 8.15
C TYR A 151 6.68 -19.69 7.14
N PRO A 152 7.26 -19.99 5.97
CA PRO A 152 6.66 -20.92 5.03
C PRO A 152 6.80 -22.36 5.57
N ASP A 153 5.82 -23.21 5.29
CA ASP A 153 5.77 -24.61 5.73
C ASP A 153 6.98 -25.45 5.31
N ASN A 154 7.64 -25.08 4.20
CA ASN A 154 8.83 -25.74 3.69
C ASN A 154 10.17 -25.15 4.17
N GLU A 155 10.19 -23.97 4.80
CA GLU A 155 11.42 -23.33 5.34
C GLU A 155 11.18 -22.75 6.75
N PRO A 156 10.91 -23.61 7.77
CA PRO A 156 10.57 -23.17 9.11
C PRO A 156 11.74 -22.58 9.92
N GLU A 157 12.98 -22.76 9.45
CA GLU A 157 14.20 -22.40 10.18
C GLU A 157 14.54 -20.90 10.13
N GLU A 158 13.90 -20.15 9.22
CA GLU A 158 14.13 -18.71 9.05
C GLU A 158 12.85 -17.89 9.31
N PRO A 159 12.25 -17.96 10.52
CA PRO A 159 11.00 -17.28 10.78
C PRO A 159 11.20 -15.77 10.95
N LEU A 160 10.22 -15.01 10.46
CA LEU A 160 10.03 -13.62 10.86
C LEU A 160 9.24 -13.60 12.19
N THR A 161 9.58 -12.69 13.08
CA THR A 161 8.75 -12.38 14.25
C THR A 161 7.89 -11.16 13.94
N LEU A 162 6.59 -11.25 14.21
CA LEU A 162 5.63 -10.17 14.12
C LEU A 162 5.15 -9.79 15.52
N ALA A 163 5.14 -8.50 15.84
CA ALA A 163 4.44 -7.98 17.00
C ALA A 163 3.08 -7.42 16.56
N ILE A 164 1.99 -7.90 17.16
CA ILE A 164 0.63 -7.55 16.74
C ILE A 164 -0.18 -7.01 17.90
N ASP A 165 -0.76 -5.82 17.74
CA ASP A 165 -1.73 -5.28 18.67
C ASP A 165 -3.13 -5.82 18.38
N THR A 166 -3.48 -6.91 19.05
CA THR A 166 -4.79 -7.58 18.95
C THR A 166 -5.96 -6.76 19.52
N SER A 167 -5.70 -5.66 20.24
CA SER A 167 -6.77 -4.78 20.74
C SER A 167 -7.36 -3.86 19.65
N ARG A 168 -6.65 -3.72 18.51
CA ARG A 168 -7.05 -2.90 17.36
C ARG A 168 -7.33 -3.82 16.17
N PRO A 169 -8.59 -4.21 15.91
CA PRO A 169 -8.93 -5.40 15.12
C PRO A 169 -8.88 -5.17 13.60
N VAL A 170 -7.76 -4.69 13.07
CA VAL A 170 -7.54 -4.56 11.62
C VAL A 170 -7.42 -5.93 10.97
N ASP A 171 -8.08 -6.14 9.84
CA ASP A 171 -8.05 -7.38 9.06
C ASP A 171 -6.84 -7.43 8.10
N ASN A 172 -5.64 -7.66 8.66
CA ASN A 172 -4.41 -7.75 7.84
C ASN A 172 -4.39 -8.94 6.89
N SER A 173 -5.25 -9.94 7.09
CA SER A 173 -5.32 -11.09 6.19
C SER A 173 -5.75 -10.63 4.80
N ILE A 174 -6.66 -9.65 4.69
CA ILE A 174 -7.05 -9.07 3.39
C ILE A 174 -5.85 -8.36 2.74
N VAL A 175 -5.19 -7.48 3.50
CA VAL A 175 -4.04 -6.70 3.02
C VAL A 175 -2.92 -7.62 2.51
N LEU A 176 -2.47 -8.57 3.34
CA LEU A 176 -1.30 -9.40 3.03
C LEU A 176 -1.60 -10.43 1.95
N ASN A 177 -2.79 -11.04 1.95
CA ASN A 177 -3.17 -11.93 0.84
C ASN A 177 -3.23 -11.14 -0.47
N ALA A 178 -3.72 -9.90 -0.47
CA ALA A 178 -3.74 -9.07 -1.67
C ALA A 178 -2.32 -8.84 -2.21
N PHE A 179 -1.36 -8.46 -1.36
CA PHE A 179 0.05 -8.30 -1.76
C PHE A 179 0.71 -9.61 -2.23
N ILE A 180 0.50 -10.72 -1.53
CA ILE A 180 1.03 -12.03 -1.97
C ILE A 180 0.51 -12.39 -3.36
N GLN A 181 -0.80 -12.24 -3.57
CA GLN A 181 -1.43 -12.55 -4.86
C GLN A 181 -0.94 -11.62 -5.97
N LEU A 182 -0.66 -10.36 -5.66
CA LEU A 182 -0.02 -9.43 -6.60
C LEU A 182 1.36 -9.91 -7.02
N MET A 183 2.21 -10.29 -6.06
CA MET A 183 3.56 -10.79 -6.35
C MET A 183 3.54 -12.08 -7.18
N LEU A 184 2.62 -13.00 -6.86
CA LEU A 184 2.43 -14.22 -7.66
C LEU A 184 1.94 -13.93 -9.09
N ARG A 185 1.03 -12.97 -9.28
CA ARG A 185 0.58 -12.57 -10.63
C ARG A 185 1.66 -11.81 -11.41
N LYS A 186 2.63 -11.23 -10.71
CA LYS A 186 3.79 -10.55 -11.31
C LYS A 186 4.92 -11.47 -11.71
N THR A 187 4.79 -12.75 -11.42
CA THR A 187 5.68 -13.80 -11.91
C THR A 187 4.88 -14.70 -12.84
N ASP A 188 5.54 -15.53 -13.65
CA ASP A 188 4.88 -16.61 -14.40
C ASP A 188 4.45 -17.79 -13.49
N SER A 189 4.21 -17.50 -12.20
CA SER A 189 3.88 -18.47 -11.16
C SER A 189 2.55 -19.15 -11.44
N LYS A 190 2.54 -20.48 -11.35
CA LYS A 190 1.31 -21.29 -11.28
C LYS A 190 1.04 -21.80 -9.87
N GLY A 191 1.94 -21.50 -8.96
CA GLY A 191 1.83 -21.83 -7.56
C GLY A 191 0.77 -21.00 -6.84
N SER A 192 0.53 -21.38 -5.59
CA SER A 192 -0.35 -20.60 -4.70
C SER A 192 0.30 -20.44 -3.33
N MET A 193 -0.02 -19.32 -2.70
CA MET A 193 0.40 -19.03 -1.34
C MET A 193 -0.81 -18.49 -0.58
N SER A 194 -1.02 -19.04 0.62
CA SER A 194 -2.07 -18.61 1.53
C SER A 194 -1.47 -18.30 2.89
N ILE A 195 -2.01 -17.26 3.51
CA ILE A 195 -1.63 -16.84 4.86
C ILE A 195 -2.90 -16.56 5.67
N ASN A 196 -2.90 -17.00 6.92
CA ASN A 196 -3.97 -16.70 7.87
C ASN A 196 -3.38 -16.01 9.09
N ILE A 197 -3.75 -14.75 9.29
CA ILE A 197 -3.19 -13.88 10.34
C ILE A 197 -4.33 -13.44 11.26
N PRO A 198 -4.13 -13.45 12.59
CA PRO A 198 -5.10 -12.87 13.50
C PRO A 198 -5.34 -11.39 13.19
N LYS A 199 -6.56 -10.94 13.49
CA LYS A 199 -6.88 -9.50 13.44
C LYS A 199 -6.03 -8.76 14.48
N GLY A 200 -5.58 -7.56 14.10
CA GLY A 200 -4.72 -6.74 14.94
C GLY A 200 -3.99 -5.69 14.09
N LEU A 201 -3.34 -4.70 14.68
CA LEU A 201 -2.37 -3.88 13.95
C LEU A 201 -0.99 -4.52 14.02
N ILE A 202 -0.31 -4.68 12.88
CA ILE A 202 1.10 -5.09 12.87
C ILE A 202 1.91 -3.90 13.37
N LEU A 203 2.59 -4.07 14.50
CA LEU A 203 3.42 -3.03 15.10
C LEU A 203 4.90 -3.22 14.81
N GLY A 204 5.36 -4.44 14.53
CA GLY A 204 6.75 -4.68 14.24
C GLY A 204 6.99 -5.96 13.47
N ILE A 205 8.07 -5.96 12.68
CA ILE A 205 8.56 -7.09 11.91
C ILE A 205 10.06 -7.22 12.20
N TYR A 206 10.48 -8.41 12.61
CA TYR A 206 11.84 -8.69 13.03
C TYR A 206 12.34 -9.97 12.36
N THR A 207 13.62 -9.99 12.01
CA THR A 207 14.35 -11.25 11.79
C THR A 207 14.99 -11.70 13.10
N ALA A 208 15.63 -12.87 13.11
CA ALA A 208 16.42 -13.32 14.27
C ALA A 208 17.48 -12.30 14.74
N ASN A 209 17.99 -11.46 13.84
CA ASN A 209 19.15 -10.59 14.11
C ASN A 209 18.89 -9.10 13.88
N SER A 210 17.72 -8.70 13.40
CA SER A 210 17.46 -7.31 13.03
C SER A 210 15.99 -6.92 13.10
N ILE A 211 15.76 -5.64 13.39
CA ILE A 211 14.47 -4.99 13.21
C ILE A 211 14.34 -4.68 11.71
N MET A 212 13.25 -5.13 11.09
CA MET A 212 12.91 -4.75 9.71
C MET A 212 12.03 -3.50 9.71
N MET A 213 11.09 -3.42 10.65
CA MET A 213 10.17 -2.30 10.83
C MET A 213 9.62 -2.33 12.26
N GLU A 214 9.49 -1.16 12.90
CA GLU A 214 8.89 -1.05 14.24
C GLU A 214 8.06 0.23 14.37
N ALA A 215 6.89 0.14 15.00
CA ALA A 215 6.01 1.25 15.25
C ALA A 215 6.57 2.13 16.37
N ILE A 216 6.72 3.41 16.10
CA ILE A 216 7.13 4.42 17.08
C ILE A 216 5.95 5.24 17.62
N SER A 217 4.80 5.20 16.93
CA SER A 217 3.56 5.84 17.36
C SER A 217 2.35 5.10 16.81
N VAL A 218 1.29 5.00 17.61
CA VAL A 218 -0.03 4.49 17.22
C VAL A 218 -1.09 5.46 17.72
N GLU A 219 -1.88 6.00 16.79
CA GLU A 219 -2.93 6.97 17.08
C GLU A 219 -4.30 6.42 16.65
N ASN A 220 -5.31 6.58 17.51
CA ASN A 220 -6.70 6.28 17.18
C ASN A 220 -7.32 7.54 16.58
N VAL A 221 -7.22 7.70 15.26
CA VAL A 221 -7.67 8.92 14.58
C VAL A 221 -8.65 8.55 13.49
N ALA A 222 -9.90 8.98 13.66
CA ALA A 222 -10.91 8.94 12.62
C ALA A 222 -10.53 9.94 11.51
N THR A 223 -9.83 9.47 10.48
CA THR A 223 -9.44 10.28 9.33
C THR A 223 -10.37 9.94 8.18
N THR A 224 -11.03 10.93 7.57
CA THR A 224 -11.81 10.72 6.35
C THR A 224 -11.10 11.34 5.17
N ILE A 225 -10.82 10.53 4.15
CA ILE A 225 -10.20 10.94 2.90
C ILE A 225 -11.30 10.99 1.85
N ASN A 226 -11.47 12.15 1.22
CA ASN A 226 -12.42 12.34 0.15
C ASN A 226 -11.66 12.65 -1.14
N ILE A 227 -11.79 11.77 -2.11
CA ILE A 227 -11.23 11.93 -3.45
C ILE A 227 -12.40 12.23 -4.38
N SER A 228 -12.38 13.39 -5.01
CA SER A 228 -13.36 13.76 -6.03
C SER A 228 -12.61 14.28 -7.23
N HIS A 229 -12.75 13.58 -8.36
CA HIS A 229 -12.22 14.02 -9.65
C HIS A 229 -13.35 14.10 -10.67
N GLN A 230 -13.59 15.31 -11.18
CA GLN A 230 -14.58 15.57 -12.22
C GLN A 230 -13.90 16.19 -13.43
N PHE A 231 -13.99 15.50 -14.57
CA PHE A 231 -13.58 16.04 -15.86
C PHE A 231 -14.81 16.16 -16.77
N THR A 232 -15.19 17.40 -17.07
CA THR A 232 -16.36 17.71 -17.90
C THR A 232 -15.89 18.37 -19.19
N ILE A 233 -16.16 17.72 -20.33
CA ILE A 233 -16.01 18.33 -21.64
C ILE A 233 -17.38 18.87 -22.04
N ASN A 234 -17.48 20.20 -22.22
CA ASN A 234 -18.64 20.82 -22.83
C ASN A 234 -18.28 21.16 -24.28
N GLU A 235 -18.90 20.49 -25.24
CA GLU A 235 -18.78 20.78 -26.68
C GLU A 235 -20.03 21.47 -27.23
#